data_AF-A0A9E1MZX5-F1
#
_entry.id   AF-A0A9E1MZX5-F1
#
_cell.length_a   1.000
_cell.length_b   1.000
_cell.length_c   1.000
_cell.angle_alpha   90.00
_cell.angle_beta   90.00
_cell.angle_gamma   90.00
#
_symmetry.space_group_name_H-M   'P 1'
#
loop_
_entity.id
_entity.type
_entity.pdbx_description
1 polymer ?
#
loop_
_entity_poly.entity_id
_entity_poly.type
_entity_poly.pdbx_seq_one_letter_code
_entity_poly.pdbx_strand_id
1 'polypeptide(L)' 'MLDQLQERADKAVELALSSGADDAFGWASWSRSVKFKYRDGKLEEVKESTSRSLQVE' A
#
# COMPACT_ATOMS: atom_id res chain seq x y z
N MET A 1 4.08 10.89 -4.18
CA MET A 1 4.10 9.49 -3.67
C MET A 1 2.70 8.90 -3.69
N LEU A 2 1.69 9.62 -3.17
CA LEU A 2 0.28 9.34 -3.44
C LEU A 2 -0.01 9.32 -4.96
N ASP A 3 0.55 10.26 -5.71
CA ASP A 3 0.36 10.33 -7.17
C ASP A 3 0.87 9.07 -7.89
N GLN A 4 1.97 8.47 -7.41
CA GLN A 4 2.50 7.22 -7.95
C GLN A 4 1.64 6.00 -7.58
N LEU A 5 0.91 6.05 -6.47
CA LEU A 5 -0.01 4.97 -6.08
C LEU A 5 -1.30 5.07 -6.89
N GLN A 6 -1.80 6.28 -7.10
CA GLN A 6 -2.96 6.54 -7.94
C GLN A 6 -2.67 6.15 -9.39
N GLU A 7 -1.54 6.60 -9.96
CA GLU A 7 -1.14 6.21 -11.32
C GLU A 7 -1.03 4.68 -11.50
N ARG A 8 -0.62 3.95 -10.46
CA ARG A 8 -0.56 2.48 -10.48
C ARG A 8 -1.95 1.85 -10.43
N ALA A 9 -2.87 2.41 -9.65
CA ALA A 9 -4.26 1.96 -9.60
C ALA A 9 -4.94 2.21 -10.95
N ASP A 10 -4.77 3.39 -11.52
CA ASP A 10 -5.36 3.78 -12.80
C ASP A 10 -4.87 2.86 -13.94
N LYS A 11 -3.56 2.61 -14.02
CA LYS A 11 -2.99 1.68 -15.02
C LYS A 11 -3.51 0.26 -14.86
N ALA A 12 -3.75 -0.18 -13.64
CA ALA A 12 -4.21 -1.54 -13.38
C ALA A 12 -5.69 -1.72 -13.74
N VAL A 13 -6.52 -0.69 -13.51
CA VAL A 13 -7.91 -0.61 -13.99
C VAL A 13 -7.95 -0.57 -15.52
N GLU A 14 -7.15 0.30 -16.15
CA GLU A 14 -7.05 0.39 -17.61
C GLU A 14 -6.68 -0.97 -18.24
N LEU A 15 -5.72 -1.67 -17.63
CA LEU A 15 -5.33 -3.00 -18.07
C LEU A 15 -6.48 -4.01 -17.94
N ALA A 16 -7.20 -4.02 -16.83
CA ALA A 16 -8.33 -4.93 -16.60
C ALA A 16 -9.45 -4.71 -17.63
N LEU A 17 -9.84 -3.45 -17.85
CA LEU A 17 -10.86 -3.09 -18.85
C LEU A 17 -10.40 -3.46 -20.27
N SER A 18 -9.14 -3.16 -20.63
CA SER A 18 -8.60 -3.52 -21.95
C SER A 18 -8.49 -5.02 -22.18
N SER A 19 -8.45 -5.81 -21.09
CA SER A 19 -8.41 -7.27 -21.12
C SER A 19 -9.81 -7.92 -21.18
N GLY A 20 -10.88 -7.11 -21.23
CA GLY A 20 -12.26 -7.58 -21.38
C GLY A 20 -13.06 -7.67 -20.08
N ALA A 21 -12.61 -7.04 -18.99
CA ALA A 21 -13.46 -6.85 -17.82
C ALA A 21 -14.61 -5.86 -18.16
N ASP A 22 -15.83 -6.19 -17.73
CA ASP A 22 -17.00 -5.33 -17.92
C ASP A 22 -16.95 -4.07 -17.05
N ASP A 23 -16.35 -4.18 -15.86
CA ASP A 23 -16.07 -3.10 -14.91
C ASP A 23 -14.79 -3.42 -14.14
N ALA A 24 -14.11 -2.41 -13.60
CA ALA A 24 -12.91 -2.60 -12.79
C ALA A 24 -12.66 -1.48 -11.76
N PHE A 25 -12.27 -1.87 -10.54
CA PHE A 25 -11.96 -0.95 -9.44
C PHE A 25 -10.55 -1.17 -8.91
N GLY A 26 -9.78 -0.08 -8.75
CA GLY A 26 -8.40 -0.14 -8.25
C GLY A 26 -8.26 0.48 -6.86
N TRP A 27 -7.62 -0.25 -5.95
CA TRP A 27 -7.19 0.26 -4.63
C TRP A 27 -5.69 0.19 -4.47
N ALA A 28 -5.05 1.32 -4.16
CA ALA A 28 -3.65 1.38 -3.78
C ALA A 28 -3.50 1.95 -2.38
N SER A 29 -2.62 1.35 -1.57
CA SER A 29 -2.34 1.83 -0.22
C SER A 29 -0.83 1.91 0.08
N TRP A 30 -0.47 2.85 0.95
CA TRP A 30 0.87 2.95 1.50
C TRP A 30 0.82 3.34 2.96
N SER A 31 1.60 2.66 3.79
CA SER A 31 1.71 2.97 5.20
C SER A 31 3.16 2.88 5.68
N ARG A 32 3.49 3.72 6.65
CA ARG A 32 4.75 3.67 7.40
C ARG A 32 4.44 3.77 8.88
N SER A 33 5.05 2.90 9.68
CA SER A 33 4.90 2.90 11.13
C SER A 33 6.23 2.65 11.82
N VAL A 34 6.45 3.30 12.95
CA VAL A 34 7.57 3.04 13.85
C VAL A 34 6.99 2.59 15.19
N LYS A 35 7.45 1.43 15.69
CA LYS A 35 7.04 0.87 16.98
C LYS A 35 8.25 0.80 17.90
N PHE A 36 8.06 1.23 19.14
CA PHE A 36 9.07 1.16 20.20
C PHE A 36 8.63 0.15 21.24
N LYS A 37 9.54 -0.72 21.66
CA LYS A 37 9.33 -1.67 22.75
C LYS A 37 10.27 -1.33 23.89
N TYR A 38 9.71 -1.16 25.09
CA TYR A 38 10.46 -0.88 26.29
C TYR A 38 10.35 -2.04 27.27
N ARG A 39 11.45 -2.33 27.98
CA ARG A 39 11.51 -3.29 29.08
C ARG A 39 12.29 -2.67 30.23
N ASP A 40 11.73 -2.72 31.44
CA ASP A 40 12.33 -2.12 32.65
C ASP A 40 12.72 -0.64 32.47
N GLY A 41 11.86 0.12 31.77
CA GLY A 41 12.10 1.54 31.47
C GLY A 41 13.18 1.81 30.42
N LYS A 42 13.81 0.78 29.85
CA LYS A 42 14.84 0.90 28.81
C LYS A 42 14.28 0.53 27.45
N LEU A 43 14.69 1.26 26.41
CA LEU A 43 14.35 0.94 25.03
C LEU A 43 15.03 -0.37 24.65
N GLU A 44 14.24 -1.36 24.27
CA GLU A 44 14.71 -2.70 23.91
C GLU A 44 14.70 -2.89 22.39
N GLU A 45 13.67 -2.39 21.71
CA GLU A 45 13.49 -2.62 20.28
C GLU A 45 12.87 -1.40 19.60
N VAL A 46 13.37 -1.07 18.41
CA VAL A 46 12.72 -0.14 17.48
C VAL A 46 12.44 -0.89 16.21
N LYS A 47 11.16 -0.96 15.82
CA LYS A 47 10.73 -1.61 14.60
C LYS A 47 10.12 -0.58 13.65
N GLU A 48 10.78 -0.38 12.52
CA GLU A 48 10.21 0.35 11.40
C GLU A 48 9.54 -0.62 10.44
N SER A 49 8.39 -0.22 9.90
CA SER A 49 7.68 -1.00 8.88
C SER A 49 7.14 -0.07 7.83
N THR A 50 7.39 -0.42 6.57
CA THR A 50 6.84 0.25 5.40
C THR A 50 6.09 -0.79 4.57
N SER A 51 4.84 -0.52 4.26
CA SER A 51 3.98 -1.42 3.49
C SER A 51 3.38 -0.69 2.30
N ARG A 52 3.27 -1.40 1.17
CA ARG A 52 2.58 -0.92 -0.04
C ARG A 52 1.68 -2.04 -0.55
N SER A 53 0.46 -1.71 -0.98
CA SER A 53 -0.44 -2.67 -1.63
C SER A 53 -1.10 -2.06 -2.86
N LEU A 54 -1.48 -2.94 -3.80
CA LEU A 54 -2.30 -2.65 -4.96
C LEU A 54 -3.27 -3.82 -5.15
N GLN A 55 -4.54 -3.53 -5.34
CA GLN A 55 -5.61 -4.49 -5.59
C GLN A 55 -6.48 -3.99 -6.75
N VAL A 56 -6.95 -4.91 -7.58
CA VAL A 56 -7.94 -4.66 -8.64
C VAL A 56 -9.04 -5.70 -8.54
N GLU A 57 -10.29 -5.27 -8.64
CA GLU A 57 -11.50 -6.10 -8.71
C GLU A 57 -12.24 -5.87 -10.02
#